data_AF-F0YXH0-F1
#
_entry.id   AF-F0YXH0-F1
#
_cell.length_a   1.000
_cell.length_b   1.000
_cell.length_c   1.000
_cell.angle_alpha   90.00
_cell.angle_beta   90.00
_cell.angle_gamma   90.00
#
_symmetry.space_group_name_H-M   'P 1'
#
loop_
_entity.id
_entity.type
_entity.pdbx_description
1 polymer ?
#
loop_
_entity_poly.entity_id
_entity_poly.type
_entity_poly.pdbx_seq_one_letter_code
_entity_poly.pdbx_strand_id
1 'polypeptide(L)'
;MKEIELIRKHPLYLTSYRRLEEAEQNRQFCRHQMPHLLDVARIAYIQNLEKGLGLKKEIIYAAAILHDIGKACQYEEGIPHEIAGKEAAEVILEGADVFTMEERQIILQAILEHRRRSDHMTVLGRLLYESDKLSRACYACPAEKECNWSSEKKNTEIKW
;
A
#
# COMPACT_ATOMS: atom_id res chain seq x y z
N MET A 1 7.54 3.34 -15.31
CA MET A 1 7.78 4.62 -14.60
C MET A 1 9.12 4.48 -13.92
N LYS A 2 10.09 5.34 -14.23
CA LYS A 2 11.50 5.15 -13.86
C LYS A 2 11.68 5.24 -12.33
N GLU A 3 10.91 6.13 -11.72
CA GLU A 3 10.85 6.43 -10.30
C GLU A 3 10.47 5.18 -9.49
N ILE A 4 9.44 4.46 -9.94
CA ILE A 4 8.95 3.25 -9.28
C ILE A 4 9.94 2.10 -9.42
N GLU A 5 10.64 2.02 -10.56
CA GLU A 5 11.69 1.01 -10.74
C GLU A 5 12.91 1.27 -9.85
N LEU A 6 13.23 2.53 -9.54
CA LEU A 6 14.28 2.88 -8.57
C LEU A 6 13.89 2.45 -7.16
N ILE A 7 12.65 2.71 -6.73
CA ILE A 7 12.12 2.21 -5.46
C ILE A 7 12.16 0.68 -5.41
N ARG A 8 11.59 0.00 -6.41
CA ARG A 8 11.44 -1.46 -6.44
C ARG A 8 12.79 -2.20 -6.46
N LYS A 9 13.83 -1.57 -7.02
CA LYS A 9 15.19 -2.11 -7.09
C LYS A 9 16.08 -1.69 -5.92
N HIS A 10 15.60 -0.81 -5.04
CA HIS A 10 16.35 -0.40 -3.86
C HIS A 10 16.66 -1.62 -2.96
N PRO A 11 17.88 -1.80 -2.45
CA PRO A 11 18.25 -2.97 -1.64
C PRO A 11 17.34 -3.20 -0.43
N LEU A 12 16.94 -2.13 0.25
CA LEU A 12 16.01 -2.21 1.38
C LEU A 12 14.62 -2.67 0.94
N TYR A 13 14.11 -2.18 -0.20
CA TYR A 13 12.82 -2.64 -0.74
C TYR A 13 12.87 -4.13 -1.05
N LEU A 14 13.89 -4.59 -1.76
CA LEU A 14 14.07 -6.01 -2.12
C LEU A 14 14.15 -6.91 -0.88
N THR A 15 14.84 -6.45 0.16
CA THR A 15 14.98 -7.20 1.42
C THR A 15 13.65 -7.27 2.18
N SER A 16 12.96 -6.14 2.36
CA SER A 16 11.66 -6.09 3.03
C SER A 16 10.60 -6.89 2.28
N TYR A 17 10.58 -6.78 0.95
CA TYR A 17 9.64 -7.51 0.10
C TYR A 17 9.91 -9.02 0.14
N ARG A 18 11.17 -9.47 0.12
CA ARG A 18 11.50 -10.89 0.28
C ARG A 18 11.04 -11.45 1.62
N ARG A 19 11.30 -10.73 2.73
CA ARG A 19 10.81 -11.12 4.06
C ARG A 19 9.29 -11.26 4.08
N LEU A 20 8.58 -10.34 3.43
CA LEU A 20 7.12 -10.40 3.30
C LEU A 20 6.67 -11.63 2.51
N GLU A 21 7.32 -11.94 1.38
CA GLU A 21 7.01 -13.14 0.58
C GLU A 21 7.21 -14.43 1.39
N GLU A 22 8.31 -14.53 2.14
CA GLU A 22 8.61 -15.67 3.02
C GLU A 22 7.58 -15.81 4.14
N ALA A 23 7.18 -14.70 4.77
CA ALA A 23 6.17 -14.69 5.82
C ALA A 23 4.76 -15.05 5.32
N GLU A 24 4.46 -14.78 4.04
CA GLU A 24 3.15 -15.04 3.44
C GLU A 24 3.07 -16.29 2.57
N GLN A 25 4.15 -17.09 2.47
CA GLN A 25 4.23 -18.24 1.56
C GLN A 25 3.06 -19.24 1.73
N ASN A 26 2.64 -19.47 2.98
CA ASN A 26 1.54 -20.38 3.35
C ASN A 26 0.26 -19.63 3.77
N ARG A 27 0.19 -18.33 3.49
CA ARG A 27 -0.97 -17.51 3.86
C ARG A 27 -2.17 -17.88 2.98
N GLN A 28 -3.24 -18.35 3.62
CA GLN A 28 -4.55 -18.65 3.00
C GLN A 28 -5.36 -17.39 2.70
N PHE A 29 -5.19 -16.32 3.49
CA PHE A 29 -5.89 -15.05 3.33
C PHE A 29 -5.21 -14.13 2.31
N CYS A 30 -5.82 -12.97 2.06
CA CYS A 30 -5.25 -11.93 1.19
C CYS A 30 -3.79 -11.65 1.57
N ARG A 31 -2.91 -11.74 0.56
CA ARG A 31 -1.49 -11.43 0.64
C ARG A 31 -1.23 -9.96 0.35
N HIS A 32 -0.09 -9.46 0.79
CA HIS A 32 0.35 -8.07 0.63
C HIS A 32 1.47 -7.98 -0.42
N GLN A 33 1.44 -8.87 -1.41
CA GLN A 33 2.41 -8.96 -2.51
C GLN A 33 2.06 -8.04 -3.68
N MET A 34 2.93 -7.97 -4.68
CA MET A 34 2.84 -7.09 -5.86
C MET A 34 1.46 -7.02 -6.54
N PRO A 35 0.69 -8.12 -6.71
CA PRO A 35 -0.67 -8.03 -7.26
C PRO A 35 -1.55 -7.05 -6.46
N HIS A 36 -1.58 -7.22 -5.13
CA HIS A 36 -2.30 -6.31 -4.25
C HIS A 36 -1.77 -4.88 -4.36
N LEU A 37 -0.45 -4.69 -4.26
CA LEU A 37 0.15 -3.35 -4.31
C LEU A 37 -0.17 -2.59 -5.61
N LEU A 38 -0.17 -3.31 -6.75
CA LEU A 38 -0.52 -2.72 -8.04
C LEU A 38 -2.01 -2.46 -8.18
N ASP A 39 -2.87 -3.30 -7.62
CA ASP A 39 -4.31 -3.07 -7.62
C ASP A 39 -4.65 -1.83 -6.79
N VAL A 40 -4.03 -1.65 -5.62
CA VAL A 40 -4.11 -0.41 -4.84
C VAL A 40 -3.68 0.81 -5.67
N ALA A 41 -2.52 0.71 -6.35
CA ALA A 41 -2.02 1.82 -7.17
C ALA A 41 -2.97 2.19 -8.32
N ARG A 42 -3.53 1.18 -9.00
CA ARG A 42 -4.43 1.38 -10.14
C ARG A 42 -5.77 1.95 -9.71
N ILE A 43 -6.36 1.39 -8.66
CA ILE A 43 -7.59 1.88 -8.06
C ILE A 43 -7.41 3.33 -7.61
N ALA A 44 -6.35 3.64 -6.87
CA ALA A 44 -6.04 4.99 -6.43
C ALA A 44 -5.89 5.94 -7.63
N TYR A 45 -5.20 5.50 -8.68
CA TYR A 45 -5.01 6.32 -9.88
C TYR A 45 -6.32 6.59 -10.63
N ILE A 46 -7.21 5.60 -10.76
CA ILE A 46 -8.54 5.77 -11.35
C ILE A 46 -9.33 6.79 -10.53
N GLN A 47 -9.41 6.61 -9.22
CA GLN A 47 -10.12 7.53 -8.33
C GLN A 47 -9.54 8.95 -8.36
N ASN A 48 -8.21 9.09 -8.49
CA ASN A 48 -7.55 10.38 -8.66
C ASN A 48 -8.01 11.10 -9.93
N LEU A 49 -8.17 10.37 -11.03
CA LEU A 49 -8.65 10.92 -12.29
C LEU A 49 -10.14 11.27 -12.23
N GLU A 50 -10.99 10.36 -11.75
CA GLU A 50 -12.44 10.56 -11.68
C GLU A 50 -12.85 11.71 -10.74
N LYS A 51 -12.14 11.86 -9.62
CA LYS A 51 -12.38 12.93 -8.63
C LYS A 51 -11.62 14.23 -8.97
N GLY A 52 -10.80 14.26 -10.02
CA GLY A 52 -10.03 15.44 -10.41
C GLY A 52 -9.02 15.92 -9.35
N LEU A 53 -8.39 15.01 -8.60
CA LEU A 53 -7.54 15.36 -7.45
C LEU A 53 -6.15 15.90 -7.84
N GLY A 54 -5.73 15.70 -9.10
CA GLY A 54 -4.50 16.28 -9.64
C GLY A 54 -3.20 15.72 -9.08
N LEU A 55 -3.22 14.59 -8.37
CA LEU A 55 -1.99 13.94 -7.88
C LEU A 55 -1.20 13.32 -9.03
N LYS A 56 0.13 13.46 -8.97
CA LYS A 56 1.04 12.80 -9.91
C LYS A 56 0.92 11.28 -9.78
N LYS A 57 0.95 10.59 -10.92
CA LYS A 57 0.83 9.12 -10.97
C LYS A 57 1.96 8.44 -10.19
N GLU A 58 3.17 8.98 -10.28
CA GLU A 58 4.37 8.47 -9.64
C GLU A 58 4.26 8.54 -8.11
N ILE A 59 3.67 9.60 -7.56
CA ILE A 59 3.43 9.75 -6.11
C ILE A 59 2.44 8.69 -5.62
N ILE A 60 1.34 8.48 -6.35
CA ILE A 60 0.34 7.45 -6.02
C ILE A 60 0.97 6.06 -6.03
N TYR A 61 1.69 5.72 -7.10
CA TYR A 61 2.31 4.41 -7.24
C TYR A 61 3.41 4.20 -6.20
N ALA A 62 4.22 5.22 -5.89
CA ALA A 62 5.24 5.13 -4.86
C ALA A 62 4.62 4.80 -3.50
N ALA A 63 3.58 5.54 -3.09
CA ALA A 63 2.86 5.26 -1.86
C ALA A 63 2.26 3.84 -1.84
N ALA A 64 1.63 3.42 -2.95
CA ALA A 64 1.02 2.10 -3.05
C ALA A 64 2.04 0.94 -2.96
N ILE A 65 3.19 1.01 -3.63
CA ILE A 65 4.17 -0.10 -3.56
C ILE A 65 4.95 -0.12 -2.24
N LEU A 66 4.95 0.98 -1.48
CA LEU A 66 5.65 1.11 -0.20
C LEU A 66 4.74 0.85 1.02
N HIS A 67 3.41 1.00 0.92
CA HIS A 67 2.56 1.07 2.11
C HIS A 67 2.60 -0.18 3.03
N ASP A 68 2.82 -1.35 2.44
CA ASP A 68 2.79 -2.64 3.13
C ASP A 68 4.18 -3.27 3.35
N ILE A 69 5.27 -2.60 2.99
CA ILE A 69 6.63 -3.18 3.13
C ILE A 69 7.02 -3.42 4.60
N GLY A 70 6.32 -2.80 5.55
CA GLY A 70 6.46 -3.04 6.99
C GLY A 70 5.72 -4.28 7.52
N LYS A 71 5.01 -5.03 6.67
CA LYS A 71 4.21 -6.19 7.10
C LYS A 71 5.04 -7.31 7.72
N ALA A 72 6.24 -7.58 7.22
CA ALA A 72 7.13 -8.58 7.82
C ALA A 72 7.47 -8.24 9.28
N CYS A 73 7.84 -6.99 9.57
CA CYS A 73 8.06 -6.51 10.94
C CYS A 73 6.80 -6.64 11.82
N GLN A 74 5.61 -6.42 11.25
CA GLN A 74 4.37 -6.65 11.99
C GLN A 74 4.19 -8.12 12.40
N TYR A 75 4.53 -9.05 11.51
CA TYR A 75 4.38 -10.48 11.78
C TYR A 75 5.44 -11.00 12.74
N GLU A 76 6.67 -10.54 12.61
CA GLU A 76 7.83 -11.05 13.35
C GLU A 76 8.01 -10.37 14.71
N GLU A 77 7.74 -9.06 14.78
CA GLU A 77 8.13 -8.21 15.91
C GLU A 77 6.92 -7.52 16.58
N GLY A 78 5.73 -7.61 15.98
CA GLY A 78 4.52 -6.95 16.46
C GLY A 78 4.48 -5.43 16.23
N ILE A 79 5.45 -4.88 15.49
CA ILE A 79 5.52 -3.45 15.17
C ILE A 79 4.39 -3.09 14.19
N PRO A 80 3.62 -2.01 14.40
CA PRO A 80 2.62 -1.56 13.43
C PRO A 80 3.26 -1.32 12.05
N HIS A 81 2.79 -2.04 11.02
CA HIS A 81 3.37 -2.00 9.67
C HIS A 81 3.39 -0.61 9.01
N GLU A 82 2.47 0.28 9.37
CA GLU A 82 2.44 1.67 8.91
C GLU A 82 3.63 2.48 9.46
N ILE A 83 4.10 2.17 10.66
CA ILE A 83 5.27 2.80 11.29
C ILE A 83 6.55 2.25 10.68
N ALA A 84 6.73 0.92 10.72
CA ALA A 84 7.89 0.26 10.12
C ALA A 84 7.99 0.53 8.60
N GLY A 85 6.84 0.57 7.92
CA GLY A 85 6.75 0.90 6.50
C GLY A 85 7.15 2.34 6.19
N LYS A 86 6.73 3.31 7.02
CA LYS A 86 7.15 4.72 6.86
C LYS A 86 8.65 4.89 7.06
N GLU A 87 9.22 4.27 8.09
CA GLU A 87 10.67 4.32 8.34
C GLU A 87 11.48 3.72 7.18
N ALA A 88 11.08 2.54 6.68
CA ALA A 88 11.74 1.93 5.52
C ALA A 88 11.55 2.77 4.25
N ALA A 89 10.36 3.33 4.04
CA ALA A 89 10.05 4.18 2.90
C ALA A 89 10.87 5.46 2.89
N GLU A 90 11.13 6.07 4.05
CA GLU A 90 11.94 7.29 4.18
C GLU A 90 13.36 7.05 3.63
N VAL A 91 14.01 5.97 4.08
CA VAL A 91 15.34 5.56 3.59
C VAL A 91 15.32 5.25 2.08
N ILE A 92 14.31 4.53 1.60
CA ILE A 92 14.22 4.16 0.17
C ILE A 92 14.02 5.40 -0.72
N LEU A 93 13.18 6.33 -0.29
CA LEU A 93 12.87 7.54 -1.06
C LEU A 93 14.06 8.51 -1.09
N GLU A 94 14.81 8.63 0.01
CA GLU A 94 16.06 9.38 0.05
C GLU A 94 17.12 8.75 -0.87
N GLY A 95 17.28 7.43 -0.85
CA GLY A 95 18.25 6.72 -1.68
C GLY A 95 17.91 6.71 -3.18
N ALA A 96 16.62 6.82 -3.54
CA ALA A 96 16.19 6.87 -4.93
C ALA A 96 16.40 8.25 -5.58
N ASP A 97 16.38 9.33 -4.79
CA ASP A 97 16.61 10.72 -5.18
C ASP A 97 15.87 11.18 -6.46
N VAL A 98 14.57 10.86 -6.54
CA VAL A 98 13.69 11.22 -7.68
C VAL A 98 12.44 12.00 -7.28
N PHE A 99 12.22 12.22 -5.98
CA PHE A 99 11.08 12.95 -5.44
C PHE A 99 11.56 14.18 -4.66
N THR A 100 10.85 15.30 -4.78
CA THR A 100 11.15 16.48 -3.94
C THR A 100 10.88 16.16 -2.46
N MET A 101 11.36 17.02 -1.55
CA MET A 101 11.10 16.81 -0.12
C MET A 101 9.60 16.83 0.18
N GLU A 102 8.83 17.69 -0.49
CA GLU A 102 7.38 17.80 -0.35
C GLU A 102 6.68 16.52 -0.83
N GLU A 103 7.09 15.99 -1.99
CA GLU A 103 6.54 14.75 -2.53
C GLU A 103 6.84 13.56 -1.63
N ARG A 104 8.07 13.47 -1.10
CA ARG A 104 8.44 12.46 -0.11
C ARG A 104 7.56 12.54 1.13
N GLN A 105 7.38 13.73 1.69
CA GLN A 105 6.54 13.91 2.87
C GLN A 105 5.08 13.51 2.61
N ILE A 106 4.54 13.82 1.43
CA ILE A 106 3.19 13.39 1.03
C ILE A 106 3.08 11.86 0.98
N ILE A 107 4.08 11.18 0.39
CA ILE A 107 4.11 9.71 0.32
C ILE A 107 4.19 9.10 1.73
N LEU A 108 5.13 9.58 2.56
CA LEU A 108 5.34 9.06 3.91
C LEU A 108 4.11 9.27 4.80
N GLN A 109 3.45 10.43 4.70
CA GLN A 109 2.24 10.71 5.44
C GLN A 109 1.09 9.79 5.01
N ALA A 110 0.93 9.53 3.71
CA ALA A 110 -0.07 8.59 3.23
C ALA A 110 0.17 7.16 3.75
N ILE A 111 1.42 6.71 3.81
CA ILE A 111 1.79 5.41 4.38
C ILE A 111 1.43 5.34 5.87
N LEU A 112 1.64 6.40 6.66
CA LEU A 112 1.21 6.40 8.07
C LEU A 112 -0.31 6.33 8.23
N GLU A 113 -1.05 6.99 7.33
CA GLU A 113 -2.50 7.13 7.41
C GLU A 113 -3.27 5.89 6.88
N HIS A 114 -2.67 5.08 6.01
CA HIS A 114 -3.41 4.07 5.22
C HIS A 114 -4.13 2.99 6.05
N ARG A 115 -3.74 2.77 7.31
CA ARG A 115 -4.29 1.67 8.11
C ARG A 115 -5.71 1.94 8.61
N ARG A 116 -5.99 3.17 9.07
CA ARG A 116 -7.23 3.52 9.78
C ARG A 116 -7.83 4.80 9.21
N ARG A 117 -9.15 4.78 9.01
CA ARG A 117 -9.89 5.96 8.58
C ARG A 117 -9.83 7.04 9.66
N SER A 118 -9.59 8.28 9.22
CA SER A 118 -9.67 9.49 10.02
C SER A 118 -10.34 10.60 9.21
N ASP A 119 -10.94 11.57 9.88
CA ASP A 119 -11.52 12.74 9.22
C ASP A 119 -10.44 13.71 8.74
N HIS A 120 -9.25 13.68 9.37
CA HIS A 120 -8.12 14.57 9.09
C HIS A 120 -7.08 13.99 8.13
N MET A 121 -7.45 12.96 7.37
CA MET A 121 -6.53 12.35 6.41
C MET A 121 -6.17 13.31 5.27
N THR A 122 -4.94 13.23 4.82
CA THR A 122 -4.50 13.86 3.57
C THR A 122 -5.26 13.29 2.37
N VAL A 123 -5.25 14.02 1.25
CA VAL A 123 -5.91 13.55 0.00
C VAL A 123 -5.34 12.20 -0.43
N LEU A 124 -4.01 12.06 -0.43
CA LEU A 124 -3.36 10.79 -0.79
C LEU A 124 -3.57 9.71 0.28
N GLY A 125 -3.53 10.03 1.57
CA GLY A 125 -3.78 9.06 2.64
C GLY A 125 -5.19 8.47 2.57
N ARG A 126 -6.20 9.32 2.32
CA ARG A 126 -7.59 8.86 2.10
C ARG A 126 -7.69 7.95 0.88
N LEU A 127 -7.09 8.37 -0.22
CA LEU A 127 -7.07 7.61 -1.48
C LEU A 127 -6.42 6.23 -1.27
N LEU A 128 -5.28 6.18 -0.59
CA LEU A 128 -4.52 4.97 -0.32
C LEU A 128 -5.29 4.03 0.62
N TYR A 129 -5.89 4.56 1.69
CA TYR A 129 -6.76 3.78 2.60
C TYR A 129 -7.93 3.15 1.86
N GLU A 130 -8.67 3.94 1.06
CA GLU A 130 -9.81 3.44 0.29
C GLU A 130 -9.35 2.34 -0.68
N SER A 131 -8.29 2.60 -1.42
CA SER A 131 -7.76 1.70 -2.44
C SER A 131 -7.22 0.38 -1.88
N ASP A 132 -6.55 0.40 -0.74
CA ASP A 132 -6.13 -0.82 -0.02
C ASP A 132 -7.34 -1.70 0.29
N LYS A 133 -8.43 -1.12 0.82
CA LYS A 133 -9.61 -1.93 1.16
C LYS A 133 -10.34 -2.45 -0.08
N LEU A 134 -10.46 -1.64 -1.11
CA LEU A 134 -11.18 -1.98 -2.36
C LEU A 134 -10.45 -3.02 -3.21
N SER A 135 -9.12 -3.06 -3.14
CA SER A 135 -8.31 -4.03 -3.89
C SER A 135 -8.56 -5.51 -3.51
N ARG A 136 -9.32 -5.78 -2.44
CA ARG A 136 -9.63 -7.15 -2.01
C ARG A 136 -10.80 -7.71 -2.81
N ALA A 137 -10.56 -8.67 -3.69
CA ALA A 137 -11.59 -9.33 -4.51
C ALA A 137 -12.45 -10.34 -3.72
N CYS A 138 -13.17 -9.89 -2.68
CA CYS A 138 -13.95 -10.77 -1.81
C CYS A 138 -15.04 -11.55 -2.59
N TYR A 139 -15.59 -10.96 -3.66
CA TYR A 139 -16.54 -11.59 -4.59
C TYR A 139 -16.06 -12.89 -5.25
N ALA A 140 -14.75 -13.17 -5.22
CA ALA A 140 -14.15 -14.40 -5.75
C ALA A 140 -13.20 -15.08 -4.75
N CYS A 141 -13.27 -14.72 -3.46
CA CYS A 141 -12.33 -15.22 -2.46
C CYS A 141 -12.69 -16.64 -1.99
N PRO A 142 -11.81 -17.65 -2.15
CA PRO A 142 -12.09 -19.01 -1.70
C PRO A 142 -12.08 -19.15 -0.17
N ALA A 143 -11.39 -18.25 0.54
CA ALA A 143 -11.28 -18.23 2.00
C ALA A 143 -12.24 -17.22 2.66
N GLU A 144 -13.33 -16.85 1.96
CA GLU A 144 -14.27 -15.82 2.42
C GLU A 144 -14.94 -16.19 3.75
N LYS A 145 -15.25 -17.49 3.93
CA LYS A 145 -15.95 -18.03 5.11
C LYS A 145 -15.09 -17.99 6.37
N GLU A 146 -13.77 -18.15 6.23
CA GLU A 146 -12.81 -18.08 7.33
C GLU A 146 -12.28 -16.65 7.58
N CYS A 147 -12.67 -15.69 6.74
CA CYS A 147 -12.16 -14.32 6.80
C CYS A 147 -12.69 -13.56 8.03
N ASN A 148 -11.79 -12.82 8.70
CA ASN A 148 -12.11 -12.02 9.87
C ASN A 148 -12.76 -10.65 9.55
N TRP A 149 -12.86 -10.27 8.28
CA TRP A 149 -13.63 -9.10 7.90
C TRP A 149 -15.13 -9.37 8.06
N SER A 150 -15.86 -8.41 8.63
CA SER A 150 -17.31 -8.46 8.65
C SER A 150 -17.87 -8.32 7.23
N SER A 151 -19.10 -8.78 7.01
CA SER A 151 -19.75 -8.74 5.70
C SER A 151 -19.80 -7.32 5.11
N GLU A 152 -19.95 -6.29 5.95
CA GLU A 152 -19.99 -4.89 5.54
C GLU A 152 -18.64 -4.37 5.01
N LYS A 153 -17.53 -5.01 5.39
CA LYS A 153 -16.19 -4.65 4.90
C LYS A 153 -15.80 -5.39 3.62
N LYS A 154 -16.46 -6.49 3.30
CA LYS A 154 -16.12 -7.33 2.15
C LYS A 154 -16.61 -6.69 0.85
N ASN A 155 -15.77 -6.71 -0.19
CA ASN A 155 -16.16 -6.26 -1.52
C ASN A 155 -16.90 -7.39 -2.24
N THR A 156 -18.23 -7.43 -2.11
CA THR A 156 -19.10 -8.44 -2.75
C THR A 156 -19.46 -8.10 -4.20
N GLU A 157 -19.09 -6.92 -4.67
CA GLU A 157 -19.33 -6.41 -6.01
C GLU A 157 -18.03 -5.85 -6.59
N ILE A 158 -17.90 -5.87 -7.91
CA ILE A 158 -16.75 -5.27 -8.60
C ILE A 158 -16.91 -3.75 -8.62
N LYS A 159 -15.91 -3.05 -8.09
CA LYS A 159 -15.84 -1.59 -7.99
C LYS A 159 -14.42 -1.15 -8.37
N TRP A 160 -14.29 -0.78 -9.66
CA TRP A 160 -13.13 -0.25 -10.41
C TRP A 160 -11.79 -1.02 -10.36
#